data_AF-A0A970ZUK6-F1
#
_entry.id   AF-A0A970ZUK6-F1
#
_cell.length_a   1.000
_cell.length_b   1.000
_cell.length_c   1.000
_cell.angle_alpha   90.00
_cell.angle_beta   90.00
_cell.angle_gamma   90.00
#
_symmetry.space_group_name_H-M   'P 1'
#
loop_
_entity.id
_entity.type
_entity.pdbx_description
1 polymer ?
#
loop_
_entity_poly.entity_id
_entity_poly.type
_entity_poly.pdbx_seq_one_letter_code
_entity_poly.pdbx_strand_id
1 'polypeptide(L)'
;LNELLITAPEIALGDESLDPAEGHWRLLPLPGAVEEQRRSLAVQVSSHYHFIVEEFREYGVLRNLPVIVNVHAAPLEAMAAAPLLVPESALVNGIFLFQYGSFTYLFATGPKKELLLVRPLLHRSEGHLSPFEIAEVIKSTGALLNIRTPTITYFSLTGMASEEIGELLEPTREENPDSTLLCLAPGQLDFLEGVPDRRFEFWVAVHPAKGNETAPGAAFGELRKHWAAQDFYGLARSERELMPTRGDLQLLKASRWFQRVAVLAVLVFAGWTGADFIAKMRTEAWELDEGIAAGMDEKLVSLQKEKREWDHWSGLLAKRSEGWLALEALLEIFPNSAGVILKDASYRVETLDTGKSKALGMKHQWTVTGYANPEVATELPTLGSRTRAAQIMNRIAEENHADYLSVKEETRDVQVSLQQKQGTMPPSLEFPAKMARHFRTSFDLSIAQSFSAEDDLALTTERK
;
A
#
# COMPACT_ATOMS: atom_id res chain seq x y z
N LEU A 1 -28.83 10.39 11.45
CA LEU A 1 -29.96 9.50 11.81
C LEU A 1 -29.60 8.51 12.92
N ASN A 2 -28.51 7.73 12.81
CA ASN A 2 -28.16 6.76 13.88
C ASN A 2 -27.93 7.44 15.24
N GLU A 3 -27.18 8.55 15.30
CA GLU A 3 -27.00 9.31 16.55
C GLU A 3 -28.32 9.87 17.09
N LEU A 4 -29.21 10.33 16.21
CA LEU A 4 -30.51 10.88 16.60
C LEU A 4 -31.45 9.79 17.13
N LEU A 5 -31.36 8.57 16.59
CA LEU A 5 -32.08 7.39 17.12
C LEU A 5 -31.56 6.98 18.51
N ILE A 6 -30.29 7.24 18.82
CA ILE A 6 -29.69 6.95 20.12
C ILE A 6 -30.10 7.99 21.16
N THR A 7 -30.14 9.27 20.78
CA THR A 7 -30.40 10.37 21.72
C THR A 7 -31.87 10.72 21.87
N ALA A 8 -32.68 10.56 20.82
CA ALA A 8 -34.10 10.91 20.81
C ALA A 8 -34.86 9.99 19.83
N PRO A 9 -35.11 8.72 20.21
CA PRO A 9 -35.79 7.75 19.35
C PRO A 9 -37.21 8.18 18.98
N GLU A 10 -37.96 8.85 19.86
CA GLU A 10 -39.31 9.34 19.55
C GLU A 10 -39.31 10.33 18.38
N ILE A 11 -38.30 11.22 18.32
CA ILE A 11 -38.14 12.19 17.23
C ILE A 11 -37.66 11.49 15.95
N ALA A 12 -36.74 10.53 16.08
CA ALA A 12 -36.20 9.81 14.93
C ALA A 12 -37.24 8.94 14.22
N LEU A 13 -38.14 8.33 15.00
CA LEU A 13 -39.17 7.41 14.51
C LEU A 13 -40.51 8.09 14.25
N GLY A 14 -40.71 9.29 14.80
CA GLY A 14 -41.97 10.02 14.71
C GLY A 14 -43.10 9.37 15.51
N ASP A 15 -42.75 8.67 16.59
CA ASP A 15 -43.69 7.96 17.46
C ASP A 15 -43.56 8.47 18.90
N GLU A 16 -44.54 9.26 19.33
CA GLU A 16 -44.61 9.88 20.65
C GLU A 16 -44.97 8.88 21.77
N SER A 17 -45.37 7.64 21.42
CA SER A 17 -45.69 6.61 22.42
C SER A 17 -44.46 5.87 22.95
N LEU A 18 -43.30 6.09 22.34
CA LEU A 18 -42.05 5.45 22.72
C LEU A 18 -41.47 6.11 23.96
N ASP A 19 -41.20 5.30 24.99
CA ASP A 19 -40.36 5.72 26.10
C ASP A 19 -38.88 5.42 25.77
N PRO A 20 -38.02 6.43 25.62
CA PRO A 20 -36.59 6.22 25.38
C PRO A 20 -35.89 5.45 26.51
N ALA A 21 -36.46 5.39 27.72
CA ALA A 21 -35.91 4.63 28.83
C ALA A 21 -36.16 3.11 28.71
N GLU A 22 -37.15 2.67 27.94
CA GLU A 22 -37.53 1.24 27.83
C GLU A 22 -36.52 0.41 27.02
N GLY A 23 -35.69 1.04 26.19
CA GLY A 23 -34.69 0.30 25.43
C GLY A 23 -33.71 1.15 24.65
N HIS A 24 -32.64 0.49 24.25
CA HIS A 24 -31.58 1.08 23.45
C HIS A 24 -31.80 0.77 21.98
N TRP A 25 -31.70 1.81 21.15
CA TRP A 25 -32.01 1.74 19.73
C TRP A 25 -30.76 1.80 18.86
N ARG A 26 -30.77 1.05 17.75
CA ARG A 26 -29.76 1.12 16.68
C ARG A 26 -30.42 1.01 15.31
N LEU A 27 -29.83 1.67 14.32
CA LEU A 27 -30.22 1.49 12.92
C LEU A 27 -29.48 0.30 12.30
N LEU A 28 -30.25 -0.58 11.67
CA LEU A 28 -29.77 -1.63 10.80
C LEU A 28 -30.02 -1.22 9.35
N PRO A 29 -28.99 -1.01 8.52
CA PRO A 29 -29.20 -0.85 7.09
C PRO A 29 -29.62 -2.19 6.48
N LEU A 30 -30.43 -2.14 5.43
CA LEU A 30 -30.72 -3.28 4.58
C LEU A 30 -29.81 -3.21 3.34
N PRO A 31 -28.60 -3.82 3.38
CA PRO A 31 -27.66 -3.81 2.25
C PRO A 31 -28.26 -4.67 1.13
N GLY A 32 -28.89 -3.99 0.16
CA GLY A 32 -29.63 -4.65 -0.91
C GLY A 32 -30.69 -3.78 -1.57
N ALA A 33 -31.17 -2.75 -0.88
CA ALA A 33 -32.09 -1.81 -1.51
C ALA A 33 -31.33 -0.87 -2.48
N VAL A 34 -31.87 -0.67 -3.68
CA VAL A 34 -31.39 0.29 -4.69
C VAL A 34 -31.22 1.67 -4.02
N GLU A 35 -30.25 2.49 -4.44
CA GLU A 35 -29.91 3.76 -3.74
C GLU A 35 -31.11 4.69 -3.51
N GLU A 36 -32.10 4.65 -4.38
CA GLU A 36 -33.35 5.42 -4.28
C GLU A 36 -34.36 4.86 -3.25
N GLN A 37 -34.17 3.63 -2.78
CA GLN A 37 -35.03 2.93 -1.83
C GLN A 37 -34.28 2.41 -0.60
N ARG A 38 -33.14 3.03 -0.22
CA ARG A 38 -32.38 2.62 0.98
C ARG A 38 -33.30 2.56 2.20
N ARG A 39 -33.64 1.35 2.62
CA ARG A 39 -34.45 1.07 3.81
C ARG A 39 -33.51 0.79 4.97
N SER A 40 -33.83 1.36 6.12
CA SER A 40 -33.19 1.04 7.39
C SER A 40 -34.23 0.60 8.39
N LEU A 41 -33.92 -0.43 9.18
CA LEU A 41 -34.76 -0.91 10.26
C LEU A 41 -34.21 -0.35 11.57
N ALA A 42 -35.07 0.23 12.41
CA ALA A 42 -34.70 0.51 13.79
C ALA A 42 -34.89 -0.75 14.62
N VAL A 43 -33.87 -1.11 15.40
CA VAL A 43 -33.87 -2.27 16.29
C VAL A 43 -33.75 -1.76 17.71
N GLN A 44 -34.65 -2.21 18.58
CA GLN A 44 -34.63 -1.93 20.02
C GLN A 44 -34.19 -3.17 20.78
N VAL A 45 -33.32 -2.97 21.78
CA VAL A 45 -33.04 -3.96 22.82
C VAL A 45 -33.52 -3.40 24.16
N SER A 46 -34.35 -4.15 24.87
CA SER A 46 -34.98 -3.71 26.12
C SER A 46 -33.93 -3.43 27.21
N SER A 47 -34.04 -2.29 27.89
CA SER A 47 -33.16 -1.88 28.99
C SER A 47 -33.35 -2.71 30.27
N HIS A 48 -34.26 -3.69 30.30
CA HIS A 48 -34.59 -4.49 31.49
C HIS A 48 -33.37 -5.14 32.16
N TYR A 49 -32.39 -5.58 31.37
CA TYR A 49 -31.15 -6.20 31.86
C TYR A 49 -29.95 -5.24 31.86
N HIS A 50 -30.16 -3.94 31.72
CA HIS A 50 -29.08 -2.94 31.73
C HIS A 50 -28.31 -2.95 33.06
N PHE A 51 -29.02 -3.16 34.19
CA PHE A 51 -28.40 -3.23 35.52
C PHE A 51 -27.31 -4.30 35.63
N ILE A 52 -27.45 -5.44 34.92
CA ILE A 52 -26.43 -6.51 34.92
C ILE A 52 -25.12 -5.98 34.31
N VAL A 53 -25.23 -5.18 33.26
CA VAL A 53 -24.08 -4.59 32.58
C VAL A 53 -23.41 -3.53 33.45
N GLU A 54 -24.19 -2.73 34.16
CA GLU A 54 -23.68 -1.78 35.15
C GLU A 54 -22.92 -2.48 36.27
N GLU A 55 -23.48 -3.53 36.87
CA GLU A 55 -22.83 -4.33 37.91
C GLU A 55 -21.48 -4.90 37.47
N PHE A 56 -21.39 -5.44 36.25
CA PHE A 56 -20.12 -5.94 35.72
C PHE A 56 -19.09 -4.82 35.49
N ARG A 57 -19.54 -3.63 35.08
CA ARG A 57 -18.68 -2.45 34.92
C ARG A 57 -18.20 -1.94 36.26
N GLU A 58 -19.09 -1.81 37.24
CA GLU A 58 -18.75 -1.41 38.61
C GLU A 58 -17.77 -2.40 39.25
N TYR A 59 -18.00 -3.70 39.08
CA TYR A 59 -17.05 -4.73 39.49
C TYR A 59 -15.67 -4.55 38.86
N GLY A 60 -15.62 -4.21 37.57
CA GLY A 60 -14.39 -3.87 36.85
C GLY A 60 -13.67 -2.68 37.46
N VAL A 61 -14.39 -1.59 37.72
CA VAL A 61 -13.85 -0.37 38.35
C VAL A 61 -13.32 -0.68 39.75
N LEU A 62 -14.10 -1.36 40.59
CA LEU A 62 -13.72 -1.74 41.96
C LEU A 62 -12.44 -2.59 42.01
N ARG A 63 -12.24 -3.45 41.01
CA ARG A 63 -11.08 -4.35 40.92
C ARG A 63 -9.93 -3.78 40.11
N ASN A 64 -10.05 -2.59 39.53
CA ASN A 64 -9.13 -2.06 38.51
C ASN A 64 -8.89 -3.07 37.37
N LEU A 65 -9.94 -3.80 36.98
CA LEU A 65 -9.93 -4.74 35.87
C LEU A 65 -10.78 -4.17 34.74
N PRO A 66 -10.25 -4.05 33.51
CA PRO A 66 -11.05 -3.61 32.37
C PRO A 66 -12.05 -4.72 32.01
N VAL A 67 -13.30 -4.51 32.40
CA VAL A 67 -14.42 -5.38 32.05
C VAL A 67 -15.19 -4.71 30.92
N ILE A 68 -15.18 -5.35 29.75
CA ILE A 68 -15.96 -4.91 28.59
C ILE A 68 -17.13 -5.89 28.46
N VAL A 69 -18.34 -5.34 28.57
CA VAL A 69 -19.59 -6.09 28.38
C VAL A 69 -20.22 -5.58 27.09
N ASN A 70 -20.39 -6.49 26.14
CA ASN A 70 -21.08 -6.21 24.89
C ASN A 70 -22.48 -6.84 24.94
N VAL A 71 -23.48 -6.09 24.51
CA VAL A 71 -24.85 -6.58 24.39
C VAL A 71 -25.26 -6.59 22.93
N HIS A 72 -25.59 -7.78 22.45
CA HIS A 72 -25.98 -8.03 21.07
C HIS A 72 -27.43 -8.49 20.98
N ALA A 73 -28.07 -8.27 19.84
CA ALA A 73 -29.42 -8.73 19.58
C ALA A 73 -29.36 -10.15 18.96
N ALA A 74 -29.85 -11.14 19.70
CA ALA A 74 -29.89 -12.55 19.27
C ALA A 74 -30.48 -12.75 17.85
N PRO A 75 -31.63 -12.14 17.49
CA PRO A 75 -32.18 -12.26 16.13
C PRO A 75 -31.27 -11.70 15.02
N LEU A 76 -30.51 -10.64 15.31
CA LEU A 76 -29.58 -10.08 14.34
C LEU A 76 -28.34 -10.96 14.16
N GLU A 77 -27.82 -11.52 15.25
CA GLU A 77 -26.71 -12.47 15.19
C GLU A 77 -27.11 -13.74 14.43
N ALA A 78 -28.29 -14.29 14.73
CA ALA A 78 -28.82 -15.43 14.03
C ALA A 78 -28.96 -15.13 12.52
N MET A 79 -29.58 -13.99 12.16
CA MET A 79 -29.74 -13.58 10.77
C MET A 79 -28.40 -13.42 10.04
N ALA A 80 -27.41 -12.78 10.68
CA ALA A 80 -26.09 -12.60 10.09
C ALA A 80 -25.34 -13.92 9.88
N ALA A 81 -25.68 -14.95 10.66
CA ALA A 81 -25.13 -16.29 10.56
C ALA A 81 -26.00 -17.26 9.75
N ALA A 82 -27.15 -16.83 9.21
CA ALA A 82 -28.01 -17.67 8.38
C ALA A 82 -27.28 -18.40 7.24
N PRO A 83 -26.27 -17.81 6.56
CA PRO A 83 -25.48 -18.52 5.56
C PRO A 83 -24.71 -19.77 6.05
N LEU A 84 -24.55 -19.94 7.37
CA LEU A 84 -23.93 -21.13 7.95
C LEU A 84 -24.93 -22.29 8.11
N LEU A 85 -26.23 -21.98 8.12
CA LEU A 85 -27.31 -22.95 8.31
C LEU A 85 -27.78 -23.57 6.99
N VAL A 86 -27.67 -22.82 5.89
CA VAL A 86 -28.24 -23.21 4.60
C VAL A 86 -27.21 -23.14 3.47
N PRO A 87 -27.35 -23.98 2.43
CA PRO A 87 -26.52 -23.86 1.24
C PRO A 87 -26.73 -22.51 0.56
N GLU A 88 -25.73 -22.03 -0.18
CA GLU A 88 -25.80 -20.72 -0.84
C GLU A 88 -26.96 -20.58 -1.84
N SER A 89 -27.45 -21.69 -2.40
CA SER A 89 -28.61 -21.71 -3.29
C SER A 89 -29.90 -21.30 -2.58
N ALA A 90 -30.05 -21.63 -1.29
CA ALA A 90 -31.21 -21.28 -0.48
C ALA A 90 -31.26 -19.79 -0.12
N LEU A 91 -30.13 -19.09 -0.22
CA LEU A 91 -30.06 -17.63 -0.01
C LEU A 91 -30.57 -16.84 -1.22
N VAL A 92 -30.79 -17.48 -2.37
CA VAL A 92 -31.34 -16.81 -3.56
C VAL A 92 -32.86 -16.87 -3.47
N ASN A 93 -33.51 -15.71 -3.35
CA ASN A 93 -34.96 -15.61 -3.17
C ASN A 93 -35.47 -16.44 -1.98
N GLY A 94 -34.75 -16.40 -0.86
CA GLY A 94 -35.03 -17.18 0.34
C GLY A 94 -35.97 -16.44 1.29
N ILE A 95 -36.85 -17.17 1.96
CA ILE A 95 -37.67 -16.70 3.08
C ILE A 95 -37.25 -17.51 4.31
N PHE A 96 -36.82 -16.82 5.36
CA PHE A 96 -36.28 -17.42 6.57
C PHE A 96 -37.17 -17.07 7.76
N LEU A 97 -37.55 -18.08 8.52
CA LEU A 97 -38.33 -17.96 9.74
C LEU A 97 -37.54 -18.55 10.91
N PHE A 98 -37.09 -17.70 11.82
CA PHE A 98 -36.40 -18.12 13.04
C PHE A 98 -37.34 -17.98 14.23
N GLN A 99 -37.81 -19.10 14.76
CA GLN A 99 -38.82 -19.13 15.80
C GLN A 99 -38.18 -19.04 17.18
N TYR A 100 -38.51 -17.97 17.92
CA TYR A 100 -38.24 -17.80 19.35
C TYR A 100 -39.51 -18.07 20.16
N GLY A 101 -39.42 -18.13 21.50
CA GLY A 101 -40.58 -18.44 22.34
C GLY A 101 -41.74 -17.44 22.21
N SER A 102 -41.44 -16.14 22.17
CA SER A 102 -42.44 -15.07 22.15
C SER A 102 -42.70 -14.46 20.77
N PHE A 103 -41.85 -14.74 19.78
CA PHE A 103 -41.99 -14.21 18.43
C PHE A 103 -41.23 -15.07 17.41
N THR A 104 -41.61 -14.96 16.14
CA THR A 104 -40.85 -15.50 15.01
C THR A 104 -40.20 -14.36 14.26
N TYR A 105 -38.89 -14.43 14.06
CA TYR A 105 -38.13 -13.47 13.31
C TYR A 105 -38.10 -13.86 11.83
N LEU A 106 -38.76 -13.08 10.99
CA LEU A 106 -38.81 -13.29 9.55
C LEU A 106 -37.83 -12.36 8.83
N PHE A 107 -37.06 -12.91 7.91
CA PHE A 107 -36.31 -12.12 6.95
C PHE A 107 -36.30 -12.79 5.58
N ALA A 108 -36.15 -11.98 4.53
CA ALA A 108 -36.17 -12.46 3.16
C ALA A 108 -35.03 -11.87 2.34
N THR A 109 -34.52 -12.69 1.42
CA THR A 109 -33.39 -12.36 0.55
C THR A 109 -33.81 -12.26 -0.90
N GLY A 110 -33.10 -11.42 -1.65
CA GLY A 110 -33.32 -11.22 -3.09
C GLY A 110 -32.53 -12.19 -3.98
N PRO A 111 -32.58 -11.98 -5.30
CA PRO A 111 -31.86 -12.82 -6.27
C PRO A 111 -30.34 -12.67 -6.17
N LYS A 112 -29.86 -11.53 -5.65
CA LYS A 112 -28.44 -11.24 -5.42
C LYS A 112 -27.93 -11.63 -4.03
N LYS A 113 -28.70 -12.42 -3.26
CA LYS A 113 -28.41 -12.74 -1.85
C LYS A 113 -28.36 -11.49 -0.96
N GLU A 114 -29.16 -10.49 -1.31
CA GLU A 114 -29.23 -9.21 -0.62
C GLU A 114 -30.43 -9.21 0.35
N LEU A 115 -30.31 -8.51 1.49
CA LEU A 115 -31.36 -8.51 2.51
C LEU A 115 -32.44 -7.50 2.14
N LEU A 116 -33.65 -7.96 1.84
CA LEU A 116 -34.74 -7.12 1.32
C LEU A 116 -35.78 -6.77 2.39
N LEU A 117 -36.08 -7.70 3.28
CA LEU A 117 -37.11 -7.54 4.31
C LEU A 117 -36.66 -8.18 5.62
N VAL A 118 -37.00 -7.49 6.71
CA VAL A 118 -36.86 -7.98 8.08
C VAL A 118 -38.12 -7.59 8.85
N ARG A 119 -38.72 -8.54 9.56
CA ARG A 119 -39.92 -8.31 10.38
C ARG A 119 -40.01 -9.27 11.56
N PRO A 120 -40.30 -8.79 12.78
CA PRO A 120 -40.73 -9.64 13.88
C PRO A 120 -42.22 -9.96 13.78
N LEU A 121 -42.60 -11.20 14.09
CA LEU A 121 -43.97 -11.70 14.12
C LEU A 121 -44.27 -12.17 15.54
N LEU A 122 -45.07 -11.40 16.29
CA LEU A 122 -45.37 -11.68 17.69
C LEU A 122 -46.33 -12.88 17.82
N HIS A 123 -46.03 -13.77 18.76
CA HIS A 123 -46.91 -14.88 19.10
C HIS A 123 -48.04 -14.39 20.03
N ARG A 124 -49.29 -14.74 19.71
CA ARG A 124 -50.46 -14.27 20.48
C ARG A 124 -50.84 -15.16 21.66
N SER A 125 -50.57 -16.46 21.58
CA SER A 125 -51.06 -17.42 22.59
C SER A 125 -50.25 -18.72 22.65
N GLU A 126 -49.80 -19.22 21.51
CA GLU A 126 -48.97 -20.44 21.41
C GLU A 126 -47.50 -20.06 21.22
N GLY A 127 -46.56 -20.89 21.68
CA GLY A 127 -45.10 -20.64 21.56
C GLY A 127 -44.57 -20.64 20.12
N HIS A 128 -45.46 -20.76 19.13
CA HIS A 128 -45.23 -20.66 17.70
C HIS A 128 -46.42 -19.93 17.05
N LEU A 129 -46.23 -19.44 15.82
CA LEU A 129 -47.34 -19.03 14.97
C LEU A 129 -48.18 -20.24 14.57
N SER A 130 -49.46 -20.02 14.29
CA SER A 130 -50.31 -21.08 13.75
C SER A 130 -49.89 -21.44 12.31
N PRO A 131 -50.09 -22.70 11.85
CA PRO A 131 -49.74 -23.11 10.50
C PRO A 131 -50.34 -22.22 9.40
N PHE A 132 -51.57 -21.72 9.61
CA PHE A 132 -52.26 -20.83 8.68
C PHE A 132 -51.62 -19.43 8.65
N GLU A 133 -51.28 -18.87 9.81
CA GLU A 133 -50.60 -17.56 9.88
C GLU A 133 -49.23 -17.62 9.18
N ILE A 134 -48.51 -18.74 9.32
CA ILE A 134 -47.23 -18.94 8.64
C ILE A 134 -47.41 -18.97 7.13
N ALA A 135 -48.38 -19.73 6.62
CA ALA A 135 -48.69 -19.79 5.19
C ALA A 135 -49.07 -18.40 4.64
N GLU A 136 -49.93 -17.66 5.34
CA GLU A 136 -50.35 -16.31 4.95
C GLU A 136 -49.18 -15.32 4.93
N VAL A 137 -48.31 -15.38 5.94
CA VAL A 137 -47.11 -14.53 6.03
C VAL A 137 -46.12 -14.84 4.90
N ILE A 138 -45.89 -16.12 4.60
CA ILE A 138 -44.99 -16.52 3.51
C ILE A 138 -45.56 -16.05 2.16
N LYS A 139 -46.86 -16.24 1.93
CA LYS A 139 -47.56 -15.81 0.73
C LYS A 139 -47.53 -14.30 0.54
N SER A 140 -47.86 -13.54 1.58
CA SER A 140 -47.83 -12.07 1.54
C SER A 140 -46.40 -11.55 1.33
N THR A 141 -45.40 -12.18 1.94
CA THR A 141 -43.99 -11.83 1.76
C THR A 141 -43.51 -12.14 0.34
N GLY A 142 -43.85 -13.32 -0.20
CA GLY A 142 -43.54 -13.71 -1.57
C GLY A 142 -44.18 -12.76 -2.59
N ALA A 143 -45.45 -12.39 -2.39
CA ALA A 143 -46.13 -11.40 -3.22
C ALA A 143 -45.49 -10.01 -3.14
N LEU A 144 -45.13 -9.55 -1.94
CA LEU A 144 -44.49 -8.24 -1.72
C LEU A 144 -43.13 -8.13 -2.42
N LEU A 145 -42.35 -9.21 -2.41
CA LEU A 145 -41.01 -9.26 -3.00
C LEU A 145 -41.00 -9.79 -4.44
N ASN A 146 -42.17 -10.10 -5.01
CA ASN A 146 -42.34 -10.70 -6.33
C ASN A 146 -41.53 -12.01 -6.51
N ILE A 147 -41.45 -12.81 -5.45
CA ILE A 147 -40.77 -14.11 -5.43
C ILE A 147 -41.81 -15.19 -5.75
N ARG A 148 -41.65 -15.89 -6.87
CA ARG A 148 -42.59 -16.93 -7.33
C ARG A 148 -42.34 -18.30 -6.70
N THR A 149 -41.09 -18.67 -6.51
CA THR A 149 -40.67 -19.97 -5.98
C THR A 149 -39.62 -19.74 -4.89
N PRO A 150 -40.05 -19.37 -3.67
CA PRO A 150 -39.12 -19.08 -2.59
C PRO A 150 -38.48 -20.38 -2.06
N THR A 151 -37.22 -20.29 -1.61
CA THR A 151 -36.67 -21.31 -0.70
C THR A 151 -37.05 -20.93 0.72
N ILE A 152 -37.90 -21.73 1.36
CA ILE A 152 -38.42 -21.46 2.69
C ILE A 152 -37.58 -22.23 3.71
N THR A 153 -36.94 -21.52 4.63
CA THR A 153 -36.17 -22.12 5.73
C THR A 153 -36.86 -21.79 7.04
N TYR A 154 -37.20 -22.83 7.80
CA TYR A 154 -37.76 -22.68 9.13
C TYR A 154 -36.80 -23.27 10.15
N PHE A 155 -36.35 -22.44 11.08
CA PHE A 155 -35.42 -22.82 12.14
C PHE A 155 -36.06 -22.58 13.50
N SER A 156 -36.32 -23.67 14.22
CA SER A 156 -36.90 -23.58 15.57
C SER A 156 -35.81 -23.46 16.63
N LEU A 157 -35.62 -22.26 17.18
CA LEU A 157 -34.72 -22.05 18.32
C LEU A 157 -35.34 -22.48 19.66
N THR A 158 -36.64 -22.75 19.67
CA THR A 158 -37.38 -23.29 20.84
C THR A 158 -37.24 -24.80 21.02
N GLY A 159 -36.46 -25.47 20.16
CA GLY A 159 -36.19 -26.92 20.29
C GLY A 159 -37.26 -27.86 19.70
N MET A 160 -38.20 -27.35 18.89
CA MET A 160 -39.15 -28.18 18.12
C MET A 160 -38.40 -29.16 17.21
N ALA A 161 -38.91 -30.38 17.12
CA ALA A 161 -38.32 -31.40 16.26
C ALA A 161 -38.56 -31.08 14.77
N SER A 162 -37.66 -31.53 13.89
CA SER A 162 -37.81 -31.30 12.44
C SER A 162 -39.09 -31.88 11.85
N GLU A 163 -39.65 -32.93 12.47
CA GLU A 163 -40.91 -33.56 12.05
C GLU A 163 -42.11 -32.66 12.37
N GLU A 164 -42.16 -32.13 13.60
CA GLU A 164 -43.19 -31.18 14.05
C GLU A 164 -43.18 -29.88 13.23
N ILE A 165 -41.99 -29.39 12.86
CA ILE A 165 -41.84 -28.26 11.93
C ILE A 165 -42.41 -28.62 10.55
N GLY A 166 -42.19 -29.85 10.09
CA GLY A 166 -42.74 -30.36 8.84
C GLY A 166 -44.26 -30.30 8.85
N GLU A 167 -44.90 -30.85 9.88
CA GLU A 167 -46.36 -30.82 10.05
C GLU A 167 -46.93 -29.39 10.05
N LEU A 168 -46.24 -28.47 10.71
CA LEU A 168 -46.63 -27.07 10.79
C LEU A 168 -46.47 -26.31 9.45
N LEU A 169 -45.59 -26.80 8.55
CA LEU A 169 -45.40 -26.25 7.21
C LEU A 169 -46.22 -26.96 6.12
N GLU A 170 -46.93 -28.05 6.43
CA GLU A 170 -47.76 -28.77 5.43
C GLU A 170 -48.74 -27.84 4.69
N PRO A 171 -49.49 -26.94 5.35
CA PRO A 171 -50.36 -26.00 4.63
C PRO A 171 -49.58 -25.07 3.68
N THR A 172 -48.36 -24.69 4.05
CA THR A 172 -47.49 -23.85 3.20
C THR A 172 -47.01 -24.63 1.98
N ARG A 173 -46.75 -25.93 2.15
CA ARG A 173 -46.35 -26.85 1.09
C ARG A 173 -47.47 -27.09 0.08
N GLU A 174 -48.70 -27.25 0.56
CA GLU A 174 -49.88 -27.40 -0.31
C GLU A 174 -50.12 -26.14 -1.15
N GLU A 175 -49.94 -24.95 -0.57
CA GLU A 175 -50.10 -23.68 -1.30
C GLU A 175 -48.94 -23.37 -2.26
N ASN A 176 -47.72 -23.88 -1.99
CA ASN A 176 -46.52 -23.60 -2.79
C ASN A 176 -45.76 -24.90 -3.13
N PRO A 177 -46.27 -25.74 -4.04
CA PRO A 177 -45.70 -27.06 -4.34
C PRO A 177 -44.30 -26.98 -4.97
N ASP A 178 -43.98 -25.88 -5.66
CA ASP A 178 -42.69 -25.66 -6.32
C ASP A 178 -41.63 -25.06 -5.37
N SER A 179 -41.99 -24.76 -4.12
CA SER A 179 -41.06 -24.19 -3.13
C SER A 179 -40.22 -25.27 -2.44
N THR A 180 -38.97 -24.95 -2.15
CA THR A 180 -38.07 -25.81 -1.38
C THR A 180 -38.21 -25.51 0.11
N LEU A 181 -38.58 -26.51 0.90
CA LEU A 181 -38.75 -26.39 2.35
C LEU A 181 -37.53 -27.00 3.06
N LEU A 182 -36.90 -26.19 3.91
CA LEU A 182 -35.79 -26.59 4.78
C LEU A 182 -36.23 -26.45 6.24
N CYS A 183 -36.55 -27.57 6.87
CA CYS A 183 -36.86 -27.64 8.30
C CYS A 183 -35.57 -27.93 9.06
N LEU A 184 -35.15 -27.01 9.92
CA LEU A 184 -33.93 -27.14 10.70
C LEU A 184 -34.27 -27.12 12.19
N ALA A 185 -33.73 -28.10 12.91
CA ALA A 185 -33.76 -28.13 14.36
C ALA A 185 -32.32 -27.98 14.92
N PRO A 186 -32.12 -27.31 16.07
CA PRO A 186 -30.81 -27.22 16.72
C PRO A 186 -30.18 -28.58 17.00
N GLY A 187 -31.01 -29.62 17.15
CA GLY A 187 -30.61 -31.01 17.31
C GLY A 187 -29.78 -31.58 16.14
N GLN A 188 -29.96 -31.05 14.94
CA GLN A 188 -29.35 -31.56 13.70
C GLN A 188 -28.01 -30.89 13.35
N LEU A 189 -27.58 -29.91 14.14
CA LEU A 189 -26.39 -29.10 13.86
C LEU A 189 -25.22 -29.54 14.75
N ASP A 190 -24.30 -30.33 14.18
CA ASP A 190 -23.16 -30.91 14.89
C ASP A 190 -22.25 -29.85 15.54
N PHE A 191 -22.13 -28.66 14.93
CA PHE A 191 -21.28 -27.59 15.47
C PHE A 191 -21.83 -26.95 16.75
N LEU A 192 -23.08 -27.28 17.14
CA LEU A 192 -23.68 -26.83 18.39
C LEU A 192 -23.45 -27.81 19.56
N GLU A 193 -22.76 -28.94 19.35
CA GLU A 193 -22.59 -29.99 20.37
C GLU A 193 -21.79 -29.58 21.62
N GLY A 194 -21.19 -28.39 21.67
CA GLY A 194 -20.54 -27.82 22.85
C GLY A 194 -21.23 -26.59 23.45
N VAL A 195 -22.37 -26.17 22.89
CA VAL A 195 -23.02 -24.90 23.24
C VAL A 195 -24.16 -25.17 24.23
N PRO A 196 -24.28 -24.38 25.33
CA PRO A 196 -25.40 -24.51 26.26
C PRO A 196 -26.75 -24.45 25.54
N ASP A 197 -27.61 -25.43 25.83
CA ASP A 197 -28.92 -25.63 25.19
C ASP A 197 -28.89 -25.67 23.64
N ARG A 198 -27.73 -25.90 23.02
CA ARG A 198 -27.52 -25.82 21.56
C ARG A 198 -28.06 -24.51 20.97
N ARG A 199 -27.88 -23.39 21.69
CA ARG A 199 -28.32 -22.06 21.21
C ARG A 199 -27.42 -21.56 20.10
N PHE A 200 -27.99 -21.36 18.92
CA PHE A 200 -27.26 -20.94 17.73
C PHE A 200 -26.59 -19.57 17.93
N GLU A 201 -27.27 -18.64 18.57
CA GLU A 201 -26.83 -17.27 18.78
C GLU A 201 -25.60 -17.20 19.67
N PHE A 202 -25.52 -18.06 20.69
CA PHE A 202 -24.35 -18.15 21.56
C PHE A 202 -23.11 -18.63 20.80
N TRP A 203 -23.29 -19.56 19.88
CA TRP A 203 -22.20 -20.00 19.02
C TRP A 203 -21.69 -18.85 18.15
N VAL A 204 -22.60 -18.08 17.57
CA VAL A 204 -22.29 -16.93 16.69
C VAL A 204 -21.57 -15.83 17.46
N ALA A 205 -22.02 -15.50 18.67
CA ALA A 205 -21.40 -14.49 19.53
C ALA A 205 -19.94 -14.84 19.91
N VAL A 206 -19.65 -16.13 20.16
CA VAL A 206 -18.30 -16.61 20.52
C VAL A 206 -17.39 -16.76 19.29
N HIS A 207 -17.98 -17.00 18.11
CA HIS A 207 -17.26 -17.13 16.84
C HIS A 207 -17.59 -15.97 15.89
N PRO A 208 -17.16 -14.74 16.22
CA PRO A 208 -17.34 -13.60 15.33
C PRO A 208 -16.58 -13.88 14.03
N ALA A 209 -17.15 -13.44 12.90
CA ALA A 209 -16.55 -13.65 11.58
C ALA A 209 -15.10 -13.15 11.57
N LYS A 210 -14.14 -14.07 11.44
CA LYS A 210 -12.76 -13.68 11.14
C LYS A 210 -12.77 -13.04 9.76
N GLY A 211 -12.08 -11.91 9.60
CA GLY A 211 -12.21 -10.99 8.46
C GLY A 211 -12.12 -11.58 7.04
N ASN A 212 -11.71 -12.85 6.89
CA ASN A 212 -11.54 -13.58 5.63
C ASN A 212 -12.52 -14.73 5.39
N GLU A 213 -13.48 -14.99 6.29
CA GLU A 213 -14.59 -15.90 5.96
C GLU A 213 -15.52 -15.19 4.98
N THR A 214 -15.41 -15.56 3.69
CA THR A 214 -16.34 -15.16 2.64
C THR A 214 -17.73 -15.65 2.98
N ALA A 215 -18.47 -14.87 3.76
CA ALA A 215 -19.91 -15.01 3.84
C ALA A 215 -20.46 -14.85 2.40
N PRO A 216 -21.35 -15.73 1.95
CA PRO A 216 -21.88 -15.67 0.59
C PRO A 216 -22.73 -14.42 0.41
N GLY A 217 -22.17 -13.45 -0.32
CA GLY A 217 -22.78 -12.14 -0.58
C GLY A 217 -22.19 -11.02 0.29
N ALA A 218 -21.94 -9.86 -0.34
CA ALA A 218 -21.42 -8.67 0.34
C ALA A 218 -22.30 -8.21 1.52
N ALA A 219 -23.63 -8.37 1.38
CA ALA A 219 -24.63 -8.00 2.38
C ALA A 219 -24.45 -8.75 3.72
N PHE A 220 -24.41 -10.09 3.69
CA PHE A 220 -24.26 -10.88 4.91
C PHE A 220 -22.86 -10.76 5.53
N GLY A 221 -21.83 -10.53 4.70
CA GLY A 221 -20.49 -10.21 5.18
C GLY A 221 -20.44 -8.89 5.97
N GLU A 222 -21.06 -7.83 5.46
CA GLU A 222 -21.15 -6.54 6.17
C GLU A 222 -22.02 -6.63 7.41
N LEU A 223 -23.16 -7.34 7.34
CA LEU A 223 -24.04 -7.57 8.47
C LEU A 223 -23.29 -8.25 9.62
N ARG A 224 -22.55 -9.32 9.33
CA ARG A 224 -21.82 -10.08 10.36
C ARG A 224 -20.60 -9.32 10.91
N LYS A 225 -19.94 -8.50 10.10
CA LYS A 225 -18.75 -7.73 10.53
C LYS A 225 -19.09 -6.46 11.31
N HIS A 226 -20.14 -5.75 10.92
CA HIS A 226 -20.34 -4.36 11.37
C HIS A 226 -21.67 -4.12 12.07
N TRP A 227 -22.73 -4.87 11.77
CA TRP A 227 -24.08 -4.52 12.21
C TRP A 227 -24.64 -5.46 13.27
N ALA A 228 -24.49 -6.77 13.10
CA ALA A 228 -24.90 -7.75 14.11
C ALA A 228 -24.01 -7.70 15.37
N ALA A 229 -22.72 -7.38 15.20
CA ALA A 229 -21.76 -7.24 16.30
C ALA A 229 -21.82 -5.87 17.00
N GLN A 230 -22.82 -5.03 16.72
CA GLN A 230 -22.96 -3.75 17.41
C GLN A 230 -23.39 -3.97 18.86
N ASP A 231 -22.78 -3.18 19.74
CA ASP A 231 -23.10 -3.16 21.15
C ASP A 231 -24.21 -2.14 21.42
N PHE A 232 -25.35 -2.65 21.89
CA PHE A 232 -26.55 -1.85 22.19
C PHE A 232 -26.39 -1.05 23.48
N TYR A 233 -25.70 -1.58 24.49
CA TYR A 233 -25.44 -0.88 25.76
C TYR A 233 -24.05 -0.26 25.81
N GLY A 234 -23.38 -0.19 24.67
CA GLY A 234 -22.01 0.30 24.60
C GLY A 234 -21.85 1.68 25.17
N LEU A 235 -20.73 1.85 25.89
CA LEU A 235 -20.28 3.14 26.40
C LEU A 235 -20.24 4.18 25.30
N ALA A 236 -20.44 5.45 25.67
CA ALA A 236 -20.29 6.56 24.74
C ALA A 236 -18.90 6.50 24.09
N ARG A 237 -18.77 6.98 22.85
CA ARG A 237 -17.51 6.89 22.09
C ARG A 237 -16.31 7.47 22.88
N SER A 238 -16.54 8.56 23.62
CA SER A 238 -15.56 9.18 24.51
C SER A 238 -15.11 8.29 25.67
N GLU A 239 -16.04 7.55 26.30
CA GLU A 239 -15.74 6.62 27.39
C GLU A 239 -15.04 5.36 26.88
N ARG A 240 -15.41 4.90 25.68
CA ARG A 240 -14.78 3.75 25.02
C ARG A 240 -13.31 4.04 24.69
N GLU A 241 -12.98 5.28 24.33
CA GLU A 241 -11.59 5.71 24.07
C GLU A 241 -10.74 5.77 25.36
N LEU A 242 -11.37 5.93 26.52
CA LEU A 242 -10.68 5.89 27.83
C LEU A 242 -10.41 4.47 28.32
N MET A 243 -11.09 3.46 27.76
CA MET A 243 -10.90 2.07 28.16
C MET A 243 -9.71 1.43 27.43
N PRO A 244 -8.81 0.73 28.14
CA PRO A 244 -7.66 0.11 27.53
C PRO A 244 -8.08 -1.02 26.58
N THR A 245 -7.51 -1.01 25.38
CA THR A 245 -7.75 -2.07 24.40
C THR A 245 -6.95 -3.33 24.75
N ARG A 246 -7.29 -4.47 24.13
CA ARG A 246 -6.48 -5.70 24.27
C ARG A 246 -5.02 -5.47 23.88
N GLY A 247 -4.76 -4.61 22.91
CA GLY A 247 -3.41 -4.21 22.50
C GLY A 247 -2.68 -3.49 23.63
N ASP A 248 -3.35 -2.54 24.29
CA ASP A 248 -2.77 -1.79 25.40
C ASP A 248 -2.44 -2.69 26.60
N LEU A 249 -3.30 -3.66 26.90
CA LEU A 249 -3.04 -4.64 27.96
C LEU A 249 -1.88 -5.59 27.62
N GLN A 250 -1.75 -6.00 26.35
CA GLN A 250 -0.60 -6.77 25.90
C GLN A 250 0.69 -5.95 25.95
N LEU A 251 0.62 -4.66 25.60
CA LEU A 251 1.72 -3.73 25.68
C LEU A 251 2.13 -3.48 27.14
N LEU A 252 1.18 -3.38 28.07
CA LEU A 252 1.45 -3.33 29.51
C LEU A 252 2.13 -4.61 30.02
N LYS A 253 1.72 -5.79 29.54
CA LYS A 253 2.42 -7.05 29.85
C LYS A 253 3.85 -7.07 29.28
N ALA A 254 4.02 -6.58 28.06
CA ALA A 254 5.32 -6.47 27.39
C ALA A 254 6.20 -5.37 28.01
N SER A 255 5.61 -4.36 28.64
CA SER A 255 6.31 -3.23 29.26
C SER A 255 7.34 -3.69 30.29
N ARG A 256 7.01 -4.73 31.08
CA ARG A 256 7.97 -5.32 32.03
C ARG A 256 9.22 -5.88 31.35
N TRP A 257 9.09 -6.42 30.13
CA TRP A 257 10.23 -6.88 29.33
C TRP A 257 11.01 -5.70 28.76
N PHE A 258 10.33 -4.70 28.22
CA PHE A 258 10.97 -3.48 27.73
C PHE A 258 11.76 -2.76 28.83
N GLN A 259 11.23 -2.66 30.05
CA GLN A 259 11.94 -2.08 31.20
C GLN A 259 13.23 -2.83 31.51
N ARG A 260 13.21 -4.17 31.49
CA ARG A 260 14.42 -4.99 31.74
C ARG A 260 15.46 -4.79 30.65
N VAL A 261 15.04 -4.77 29.38
CA VAL A 261 15.93 -4.53 28.24
C VAL A 261 16.52 -3.12 28.30
N ALA A 262 15.73 -2.11 28.64
CA ALA A 262 16.19 -0.74 28.78
C ALA A 262 17.25 -0.59 29.89
N VAL A 263 17.02 -1.20 31.06
CA VAL A 263 18.01 -1.20 32.16
C VAL A 263 19.29 -1.92 31.73
N LEU A 264 19.19 -3.05 31.02
CA LEU A 264 20.35 -3.76 30.50
C LEU A 264 21.13 -2.91 29.49
N ALA A 265 20.43 -2.22 28.59
CA ALA A 265 21.05 -1.33 27.60
C ALA A 265 21.81 -0.17 28.27
N VAL A 266 21.23 0.43 29.33
CA VAL A 266 21.90 1.47 30.12
C VAL A 266 23.16 0.93 30.80
N LEU A 267 23.10 -0.29 31.37
CA LEU A 267 24.28 -0.93 31.99
C LEU A 267 25.37 -1.24 30.96
N VAL A 268 25.01 -1.75 29.78
CA VAL A 268 25.98 -1.99 28.70
C VAL A 268 26.60 -0.68 28.21
N PHE A 269 25.79 0.37 28.05
CA PHE A 269 26.29 1.68 27.66
C PHE A 269 27.24 2.27 28.71
N ALA A 270 26.87 2.19 30.00
CA ALA A 270 27.74 2.63 31.10
C ALA A 270 29.04 1.81 31.16
N GLY A 271 28.98 0.50 30.93
CA GLY A 271 30.16 -0.36 30.86
C GLY A 271 31.07 -0.03 29.68
N TRP A 272 30.49 0.19 28.50
CA TRP A 272 31.24 0.55 27.29
C TRP A 272 31.90 1.91 27.40
N THR A 273 31.16 2.93 27.84
CA THR A 273 31.70 4.29 28.07
C THR A 273 32.77 4.30 29.16
N GLY A 274 32.58 3.53 30.24
CA GLY A 274 33.60 3.35 31.27
C GLY A 274 34.88 2.69 30.75
N ALA A 275 34.76 1.64 29.92
CA ALA A 275 35.90 0.98 29.30
C ALA A 275 36.65 1.89 28.32
N ASP A 276 35.92 2.64 27.49
CA ASP A 276 36.50 3.63 26.56
C ASP A 276 37.21 4.75 27.32
N PHE A 277 36.62 5.24 28.41
CA PHE A 277 37.26 6.24 29.27
C PHE A 277 38.55 5.73 29.91
N ILE A 278 38.56 4.49 30.41
CA ILE A 278 39.78 3.87 30.96
C ILE A 278 40.83 3.67 29.87
N ALA A 279 40.45 3.25 28.66
CA ALA A 279 41.36 3.12 27.54
C ALA A 279 41.99 4.47 27.15
N LYS A 280 41.18 5.53 27.13
CA LYS A 280 41.62 6.91 26.87
C LYS A 280 42.53 7.45 27.96
N MET A 281 42.28 7.17 29.24
CA MET A 281 43.18 7.55 30.32
C MET A 281 44.53 6.80 30.27
N ARG A 282 44.60 5.62 29.63
CA ARG A 282 45.86 4.87 29.47
C ARG A 282 46.63 5.23 28.19
N THR A 283 46.14 6.16 27.37
CA THR A 283 46.81 6.56 26.13
C THR A 283 47.82 7.68 26.39
N GLU A 284 48.95 7.66 25.68
CA GLU A 284 50.06 8.63 25.78
C GLU A 284 49.65 10.11 25.61
N ALA A 285 48.44 10.36 25.08
CA ALA A 285 47.83 11.69 24.98
C ALA A 285 47.65 12.40 26.34
N TRP A 286 47.51 11.65 27.44
CA TRP A 286 47.41 12.24 28.79
C TRP A 286 48.77 12.55 29.43
N GLU A 287 49.87 12.05 28.86
CA GLU A 287 51.24 12.34 29.31
C GLU A 287 51.90 13.48 28.51
N LEU A 288 51.24 13.96 27.44
CA LEU A 288 51.69 15.08 26.63
C LEU A 288 51.43 16.41 27.34
N ASP A 289 52.51 17.16 27.57
CA ASP A 289 52.47 18.51 28.15
C ASP A 289 51.67 19.47 27.24
N GLU A 290 50.88 20.38 27.83
CA GLU A 290 49.89 21.22 27.12
C GLU A 290 50.54 22.07 26.00
N GLY A 291 51.83 22.41 26.14
CA GLY A 291 52.61 23.15 25.14
C GLY A 291 52.93 22.36 23.86
N ILE A 292 53.05 21.03 23.93
CA ILE A 292 53.33 20.17 22.75
C ILE A 292 52.02 19.89 21.99
N ALA A 293 50.92 19.69 22.71
CA ALA A 293 49.60 19.49 22.13
C ALA A 293 49.15 20.70 21.30
N ALA A 294 49.34 21.92 21.83
CA ALA A 294 49.02 23.15 21.12
C ALA A 294 49.87 23.32 19.83
N GLY A 295 51.15 22.95 19.86
CA GLY A 295 52.02 22.98 18.68
C GLY A 295 51.66 21.94 17.62
N MET A 296 51.13 20.77 18.02
CA MET A 296 50.62 19.77 17.07
C MET A 296 49.30 20.19 16.44
N ASP A 297 48.41 20.84 17.19
CA ASP A 297 47.15 21.38 16.68
C ASP A 297 47.40 22.50 15.66
N GLU A 298 48.33 23.42 15.93
CA GLU A 298 48.70 24.47 14.98
C GLU A 298 49.28 23.89 13.69
N LYS A 299 50.08 22.82 13.79
CA LYS A 299 50.65 22.10 12.64
C LYS A 299 49.59 21.31 11.87
N LEU A 300 48.58 20.75 12.55
CA LEU A 300 47.45 20.09 11.89
C LEU A 300 46.59 21.09 11.12
N VAL A 301 46.36 22.28 11.69
CA VAL A 301 45.61 23.35 11.02
C VAL A 301 46.37 23.86 9.79
N SER A 302 47.70 24.03 9.88
CA SER A 302 48.50 24.44 8.72
C SER A 302 48.49 23.38 7.60
N LEU A 303 48.63 22.11 7.95
CA LEU A 303 48.58 21.00 6.98
C LEU A 303 47.19 20.85 6.33
N GLN A 304 46.11 21.07 7.09
CA GLN A 304 44.76 21.09 6.52
C GLN A 304 44.56 22.25 5.54
N LYS A 305 45.14 23.42 5.83
CA LYS A 305 45.09 24.58 4.94
C LYS A 305 45.86 24.31 3.65
N GLU A 306 47.08 23.77 3.77
CA GLU A 306 47.90 23.39 2.63
C GLU A 306 47.19 22.35 1.75
N LYS A 307 46.58 21.32 2.35
CA LYS A 307 45.79 20.33 1.60
C LYS A 307 44.66 20.97 0.80
N ARG A 308 43.92 21.91 1.39
CA ARG A 308 42.83 22.61 0.69
C ARG A 308 43.33 23.47 -0.48
N GLU A 309 44.49 24.09 -0.32
CA GLU A 309 45.13 24.87 -1.39
C GLU A 309 45.57 23.95 -2.53
N TRP A 310 46.17 22.79 -2.21
CA TRP A 310 46.52 21.77 -3.21
C TRP A 310 45.31 21.23 -3.97
N ASP A 311 44.24 20.88 -3.27
CA ASP A 311 43.00 20.40 -3.88
C ASP A 311 42.38 21.47 -4.80
N HIS A 312 42.44 22.75 -4.39
CA HIS A 312 41.99 23.88 -5.20
C HIS A 312 42.79 24.03 -6.50
N TRP A 313 44.13 24.02 -6.41
CA TRP A 313 44.99 24.14 -7.58
C TRP A 313 44.88 22.94 -8.51
N SER A 314 44.78 21.73 -7.97
CA SER A 314 44.54 20.51 -8.74
C SER A 314 43.24 20.62 -9.55
N GLY A 315 42.14 21.05 -8.93
CA GLY A 315 40.85 21.21 -9.61
C GLY A 315 40.85 22.30 -10.69
N LEU A 316 41.63 23.37 -10.54
CA LEU A 316 41.78 24.42 -11.55
C LEU A 316 42.64 23.98 -12.74
N LEU A 317 43.69 23.18 -12.49
CA LEU A 317 44.60 22.69 -13.53
C LEU A 317 43.96 21.56 -14.35
N ALA A 318 43.23 20.64 -13.72
CA ALA A 318 42.57 19.50 -14.39
C ALA A 318 41.65 19.93 -15.55
N LYS A 319 40.85 21.00 -15.36
CA LYS A 319 39.96 21.51 -16.41
C LYS A 319 40.68 22.14 -17.60
N ARG A 320 41.91 22.64 -17.40
CA ARG A 320 42.73 23.24 -18.46
C ARG A 320 43.50 22.18 -19.25
N SER A 321 43.95 21.10 -18.59
CA SER A 321 44.57 19.96 -19.27
C SER A 321 43.57 19.17 -20.11
N GLU A 322 42.35 18.95 -19.64
CA GLU A 322 41.32 18.23 -20.42
C GLU A 322 40.92 18.98 -21.70
N GLY A 323 40.76 20.31 -21.63
CA GLY A 323 40.44 21.14 -22.80
C GLY A 323 41.58 21.19 -23.82
N TRP A 324 42.84 21.18 -23.35
CA TRP A 324 44.01 21.11 -24.23
C TRP A 324 44.09 19.76 -24.97
N LEU A 325 43.89 18.65 -24.25
CA LEU A 325 43.91 17.31 -24.84
C LEU A 325 42.78 17.13 -25.88
N ALA A 326 41.61 17.71 -25.64
CA ALA A 326 40.51 17.70 -26.61
C ALA A 326 40.86 18.49 -27.89
N LEU A 327 41.64 19.57 -27.80
CA LEU A 327 42.13 20.34 -28.94
C LEU A 327 43.29 19.64 -29.66
N GLU A 328 44.19 19.02 -28.90
CA GLU A 328 45.30 18.23 -29.45
C GLU A 328 44.78 17.10 -30.34
N ALA A 329 43.75 16.37 -29.89
CA ALA A 329 43.09 15.35 -30.69
C ALA A 329 42.58 15.89 -32.05
N LEU A 330 42.02 17.11 -32.07
CA LEU A 330 41.55 17.73 -33.31
C LEU A 330 42.69 18.15 -34.24
N LEU A 331 43.79 18.67 -33.68
CA LEU A 331 44.97 19.09 -34.43
C LEU A 331 45.73 17.90 -35.04
N GLU A 332 45.73 16.75 -34.37
CA GLU A 332 46.33 15.53 -34.90
C GLU A 332 45.49 14.86 -36.00
N ILE A 333 44.15 14.97 -35.92
CA ILE A 333 43.24 14.46 -36.95
C ILE A 333 43.35 15.29 -38.24
N PHE A 334 43.57 16.60 -38.13
CA PHE A 334 43.73 17.52 -39.26
C PHE A 334 45.11 18.19 -39.24
N PRO A 335 46.17 17.53 -39.73
CA PRO A 335 47.51 18.12 -39.72
C PRO A 335 47.58 19.38 -40.60
N ASN A 336 48.46 20.32 -40.25
CA ASN A 336 48.60 21.65 -40.89
C ASN A 336 48.81 21.62 -42.42
N SER A 337 49.19 20.48 -43.00
CA SER A 337 49.36 20.27 -44.44
C SER A 337 48.10 19.79 -45.17
N ALA A 338 46.99 19.55 -44.46
CA ALA A 338 45.81 18.88 -45.01
C ALA A 338 44.89 19.77 -45.86
N GLY A 339 45.16 21.05 -46.10
CA GLY A 339 44.30 21.86 -46.98
C GLY A 339 42.81 21.83 -46.59
N VAL A 340 42.55 21.86 -45.27
CA VAL A 340 41.23 21.88 -44.63
C VAL A 340 41.09 23.16 -43.82
N ILE A 341 39.92 23.81 -43.90
CA ILE A 341 39.56 24.95 -43.06
C ILE A 341 38.39 24.53 -42.17
N LEU A 342 38.60 24.59 -40.86
CA LEU A 342 37.56 24.32 -39.87
C LEU A 342 36.73 25.60 -39.66
N LYS A 343 35.41 25.48 -39.77
CA LYS A 343 34.46 26.58 -39.55
C LYS A 343 34.00 26.61 -38.10
N ASP A 344 33.69 25.43 -37.57
CA ASP A 344 33.23 25.26 -36.19
C ASP A 344 33.73 23.93 -35.64
N ALA A 345 34.14 23.93 -34.38
CA ALA A 345 34.59 22.75 -33.67
C ALA A 345 34.06 22.80 -32.24
N SER A 346 33.28 21.80 -31.88
CA SER A 346 32.69 21.69 -30.55
C SER A 346 33.06 20.35 -29.90
N TYR A 347 33.35 20.42 -28.60
CA TYR A 347 33.60 19.25 -27.75
C TYR A 347 32.59 19.27 -26.62
N ARG A 348 31.88 18.15 -26.43
CA ARG A 348 30.89 17.99 -25.37
C ARG A 348 31.06 16.65 -24.69
N VAL A 349 30.95 16.65 -23.37
CA VAL A 349 30.86 15.43 -22.57
C VAL A 349 29.43 15.30 -22.05
N GLU A 350 28.78 14.18 -22.34
CA GLU A 350 27.43 13.85 -21.90
C GLU A 350 27.47 12.57 -21.06
N THR A 351 26.67 12.50 -20.00
CA THR A 351 26.52 11.27 -19.22
C THR A 351 25.49 10.36 -19.89
N LEU A 352 25.84 9.08 -20.08
CA LEU A 352 24.92 8.07 -20.57
C LEU A 352 24.12 7.51 -19.38
N ASP A 353 22.87 7.95 -19.27
CA ASP A 353 21.96 7.47 -18.22
C ASP A 353 21.44 6.07 -18.58
N THR A 354 22.12 5.05 -18.08
CA THR A 354 21.61 3.66 -18.14
C THR A 354 20.74 3.47 -16.90
N GLY A 355 19.42 3.66 -17.05
CA GLY A 355 18.43 3.80 -15.97
C GLY A 355 18.27 2.67 -14.93
N LYS A 356 19.26 1.79 -14.75
CA LYS A 356 19.36 0.76 -13.69
C LYS A 356 20.77 0.56 -13.12
N SER A 357 21.79 1.31 -13.53
CA SER A 357 23.17 1.15 -13.05
C SER A 357 23.52 2.14 -11.93
N LYS A 358 24.28 1.68 -10.91
CA LYS A 358 24.86 2.55 -9.86
C LYS A 358 26.00 3.44 -10.37
N ALA A 359 26.53 3.12 -11.54
CA ALA A 359 27.60 3.86 -12.21
C ALA A 359 27.11 4.44 -13.55
N LEU A 360 27.43 5.71 -13.80
CA LEU A 360 27.07 6.42 -15.02
C LEU A 360 28.24 6.35 -16.01
N GLY A 361 27.96 5.86 -17.22
CA GLY A 361 28.89 5.92 -18.34
C GLY A 361 29.00 7.36 -18.87
N MET A 362 30.08 7.65 -19.60
CA MET A 362 30.30 8.94 -20.25
C MET A 362 30.32 8.80 -21.77
N LYS A 363 29.99 9.88 -22.48
CA LYS A 363 30.11 10.02 -23.91
C LYS A 363 30.82 11.33 -24.25
N HIS A 364 31.98 11.21 -24.86
CA HIS A 364 32.76 12.33 -25.37
C HIS A 364 32.44 12.50 -26.85
N GLN A 365 31.98 13.68 -27.24
CA GLN A 365 31.56 13.96 -28.60
C GLN A 365 32.32 15.18 -29.15
N TRP A 366 33.06 14.96 -30.22
CA TRP A 366 33.67 15.99 -31.06
C TRP A 366 32.80 16.17 -32.30
N THR A 367 32.34 17.39 -32.56
CA THR A 367 31.61 17.73 -33.78
C THR A 367 32.32 18.87 -34.49
N VAL A 368 32.79 18.60 -35.70
CA VAL A 368 33.62 19.49 -36.51
C VAL A 368 32.94 19.71 -37.85
N THR A 369 32.81 20.97 -38.25
CA THR A 369 32.34 21.35 -39.59
C THR A 369 33.40 22.17 -40.29
N GLY A 370 33.60 21.91 -41.57
CA GLY A 370 34.67 22.56 -42.32
C GLY A 370 34.55 22.43 -43.82
N TYR A 371 35.51 23.02 -44.50
CA TYR A 371 35.65 22.95 -45.94
C TYR A 371 37.00 22.35 -46.31
N ALA A 372 37.02 21.50 -47.34
CA ALA A 372 38.22 20.85 -47.83
C ALA A 372 38.47 21.15 -49.31
N ASN A 373 39.76 21.19 -49.67
CA ASN A 373 40.21 21.17 -51.05
C ASN A 373 39.79 19.82 -51.70
N PRO A 374 39.34 19.77 -52.96
CA PRO A 374 39.02 18.53 -53.67
C PRO A 374 40.11 17.45 -53.62
N GLU A 375 41.40 17.81 -53.55
CA GLU A 375 42.51 16.85 -53.43
C GLU A 375 42.53 16.13 -52.07
N VAL A 376 42.09 16.79 -51.01
CA VAL A 376 42.03 16.21 -49.66
C VAL A 376 40.66 15.61 -49.38
N ALA A 377 39.61 16.08 -50.08
CA ALA A 377 38.27 15.52 -49.98
C ALA A 377 38.22 14.01 -50.29
N THR A 378 39.13 13.52 -51.12
CA THR A 378 39.31 12.08 -51.42
C THR A 378 39.99 11.31 -50.28
N GLU A 379 40.81 11.97 -49.47
CA GLU A 379 41.50 11.40 -48.29
C GLU A 379 40.72 11.57 -46.98
N LEU A 380 39.74 12.50 -46.94
CA LEU A 380 38.87 12.70 -45.78
C LEU A 380 38.20 11.41 -45.25
N PRO A 381 37.74 10.45 -46.08
CA PRO A 381 37.17 9.19 -45.57
C PRO A 381 38.21 8.29 -44.87
N THR A 382 39.49 8.37 -45.24
CA THR A 382 40.55 7.61 -44.57
C THR A 382 41.00 8.29 -43.28
N LEU A 383 41.02 9.63 -43.26
CA LEU A 383 41.28 10.46 -42.08
C LEU A 383 40.16 10.37 -41.02
N GLY A 384 38.90 10.34 -41.47
CA GLY A 384 37.71 10.15 -40.63
C GLY A 384 37.36 8.68 -40.36
N SER A 385 38.30 7.75 -40.54
CA SER A 385 38.07 6.33 -40.25
C SER A 385 38.16 6.04 -38.75
N ARG A 386 37.34 5.11 -38.27
CA ARG A 386 37.33 4.65 -36.86
C ARG A 386 38.70 4.20 -36.39
N THR A 387 39.42 3.44 -37.23
CA THR A 387 40.75 2.90 -36.90
C THR A 387 41.79 4.00 -36.74
N ARG A 388 41.76 5.03 -37.59
CA ARG A 388 42.70 6.14 -37.51
C ARG A 388 42.40 7.05 -36.31
N ALA A 389 41.14 7.37 -36.06
CA ALA A 389 40.73 8.15 -34.90
C ALA A 389 41.10 7.45 -33.58
N ALA A 390 40.88 6.13 -33.49
CA ALA A 390 41.26 5.35 -32.30
C ALA A 390 42.79 5.30 -32.08
N GLN A 391 43.59 5.20 -33.15
CA GLN A 391 45.06 5.25 -33.04
C GLN A 391 45.57 6.59 -32.50
N ILE A 392 45.00 7.70 -32.98
CA ILE A 392 45.35 9.06 -32.55
C ILE A 392 44.98 9.25 -31.08
N MET A 393 43.76 8.88 -30.69
CA MET A 393 43.30 8.99 -29.30
C MET A 393 44.14 8.12 -28.34
N ASN A 394 44.50 6.90 -28.74
CA ASN A 394 45.36 6.03 -27.94
C ASN A 394 46.77 6.60 -27.76
N ARG A 395 47.33 7.22 -28.81
CA ARG A 395 48.65 7.85 -28.73
C ARG A 395 48.64 9.05 -27.77
N ILE A 396 47.64 9.92 -27.88
CA ILE A 396 47.48 11.09 -26.98
C ILE A 396 47.27 10.63 -25.54
N ALA A 397 46.51 9.55 -25.32
CA ALA A 397 46.30 8.95 -24.02
C ALA A 397 47.62 8.45 -23.39
N GLU A 398 48.47 7.79 -24.17
CA GLU A 398 49.79 7.30 -23.71
C GLU A 398 50.77 8.44 -23.43
N GLU A 399 50.87 9.43 -24.32
CA GLU A 399 51.83 10.54 -24.21
C GLU A 399 51.52 11.47 -23.04
N ASN A 400 50.23 11.66 -22.72
CA ASN A 400 49.78 12.58 -21.68
C ASN A 400 49.28 11.90 -20.40
N HIS A 401 49.40 10.57 -20.29
CA HIS A 401 48.86 9.76 -19.19
C HIS A 401 47.36 10.02 -18.93
N ALA A 402 46.61 10.16 -20.02
CA ALA A 402 45.18 10.47 -20.01
C ALA A 402 44.36 9.21 -20.35
N ASP A 403 44.23 8.30 -19.39
CA ASP A 403 43.61 6.98 -19.60
C ASP A 403 42.17 7.07 -20.13
N TYR A 404 41.47 8.15 -19.80
CA TYR A 404 40.10 8.42 -20.28
C TYR A 404 40.00 8.68 -21.78
N LEU A 405 41.08 8.88 -22.54
CA LEU A 405 41.04 8.99 -24.01
C LEU A 405 41.35 7.65 -24.72
N SER A 406 41.81 6.63 -23.98
CA SER A 406 42.17 5.35 -24.60
C SER A 406 40.95 4.50 -24.98
N VAL A 407 41.09 3.76 -26.08
CA VAL A 407 40.07 2.90 -26.73
C VAL A 407 40.56 1.44 -26.76
N LYS A 408 41.48 1.06 -25.87
CA LYS A 408 42.10 -0.27 -25.85
C LYS A 408 41.25 -1.34 -25.16
N GLU A 409 40.31 -0.92 -24.31
CA GLU A 409 39.46 -1.79 -23.51
C GLU A 409 38.15 -2.12 -24.22
N GLU A 410 37.63 -3.34 -24.05
CA GLU A 410 36.37 -3.80 -24.67
C GLU A 410 35.13 -3.01 -24.20
N THR A 411 35.26 -2.28 -23.08
CA THR A 411 34.23 -1.41 -22.48
C THR A 411 34.08 -0.06 -23.19
N ARG A 412 34.96 0.26 -24.14
CA ARG A 412 35.07 1.57 -24.79
C ARG A 412 34.86 1.46 -26.30
N ASP A 413 33.87 2.18 -26.82
CA ASP A 413 33.56 2.20 -28.26
C ASP A 413 33.79 3.59 -28.86
N VAL A 414 34.28 3.62 -30.11
CA VAL A 414 34.44 4.85 -30.88
C VAL A 414 33.62 4.75 -32.16
N GLN A 415 32.72 5.70 -32.32
CA GLN A 415 31.86 5.87 -33.48
C GLN A 415 32.28 7.12 -34.23
N VAL A 416 32.57 6.97 -35.52
CA VAL A 416 32.93 8.09 -36.39
C VAL A 416 31.90 8.17 -37.52
N SER A 417 31.31 9.35 -37.69
CA SER A 417 30.41 9.66 -38.78
C SER A 417 30.97 10.84 -39.57
N LEU A 418 31.17 10.65 -40.87
CA LEU A 418 31.62 11.68 -41.79
C LEU A 418 30.56 11.87 -42.88
N GLN A 419 30.00 13.06 -42.98
CA GLN A 419 29.12 13.45 -44.08
C GLN A 419 29.82 14.47 -44.96
N GLN A 420 29.96 14.17 -46.25
CA GLN A 420 30.51 15.10 -47.23
C GLN A 420 29.37 15.64 -48.11
N LYS A 421 29.37 16.96 -48.31
CA LYS A 421 28.41 17.66 -49.17
C LYS A 421 29.19 18.53 -50.16
N GLN A 422 28.70 18.63 -51.39
CA GLN A 422 29.24 19.59 -52.35
C GLN A 422 28.75 20.98 -51.96
N GLY A 423 29.67 21.82 -51.50
CA GLY A 423 29.37 23.13 -50.94
C GLY A 423 30.62 23.99 -50.95
N THR A 424 30.59 25.09 -51.71
CA THR A 424 31.72 26.02 -51.78
C THR A 424 31.73 26.94 -50.58
N MET A 425 32.93 27.18 -50.04
CA MET A 425 33.10 28.13 -48.93
C MET A 425 32.61 29.54 -49.34
N PRO A 426 31.78 30.22 -48.54
CA PRO A 426 31.40 31.60 -48.83
C PRO A 426 32.61 32.54 -48.59
N PRO A 427 32.82 33.55 -49.45
CA PRO A 427 33.89 34.52 -49.22
C PRO A 427 33.61 35.35 -47.97
N SER A 428 34.62 35.56 -47.12
CA SER A 428 34.55 36.39 -45.92
C SER A 428 35.67 37.43 -45.92
N LEU A 429 35.65 38.36 -44.95
CA LEU A 429 36.72 39.36 -44.78
C LEU A 429 38.09 38.71 -44.50
N GLU A 430 38.10 37.51 -43.89
CA GLU A 430 39.32 36.75 -43.55
C GLU A 430 39.78 35.86 -44.71
N PHE A 431 38.87 35.40 -45.55
CA PHE A 431 39.16 34.49 -46.66
C PHE A 431 38.72 35.09 -48.02
N PRO A 432 39.67 35.61 -48.83
CA PRO A 432 39.36 36.21 -50.12
C PRO A 432 38.66 35.24 -51.08
N ALA A 433 37.81 35.77 -51.96
CA ALA A 433 37.04 34.97 -52.92
C ALA A 433 37.88 34.07 -53.84
N LYS A 434 39.17 34.38 -54.05
CA LYS A 434 40.10 33.50 -54.77
C LYS A 434 40.41 32.23 -53.98
N MET A 435 40.65 32.36 -52.67
CA MET A 435 40.94 31.25 -51.76
C MET A 435 39.70 30.38 -51.53
N ALA A 436 38.54 31.00 -51.31
CA ALA A 436 37.27 30.30 -51.08
C ALA A 436 36.87 29.37 -52.25
N ARG A 437 37.28 29.68 -53.49
CA ARG A 437 37.02 28.85 -54.69
C ARG A 437 37.81 27.54 -54.73
N HIS A 438 38.90 27.45 -53.96
CA HIS A 438 39.71 26.23 -53.83
C HIS A 438 39.07 25.22 -52.87
N PHE A 439 38.14 25.63 -52.02
CA PHE A 439 37.43 24.75 -51.08
C PHE A 439 36.00 24.51 -51.56
N ARG A 440 35.77 23.35 -52.18
CA ARG A 440 34.50 23.02 -52.87
C ARG A 440 33.67 21.94 -52.20
N THR A 441 34.24 21.31 -51.18
CA THR A 441 33.59 20.25 -50.43
C THR A 441 33.43 20.72 -48.99
N SER A 442 32.20 20.74 -48.49
CA SER A 442 31.92 20.92 -47.06
C SER A 442 31.80 19.55 -46.41
N PHE A 443 32.32 19.39 -45.21
CA PHE A 443 32.17 18.16 -44.45
C PHE A 443 31.73 18.43 -43.02
N ASP A 444 30.97 17.47 -42.50
CA ASP A 444 30.56 17.38 -41.11
C ASP A 444 31.16 16.08 -40.55
N LEU A 445 32.09 16.19 -39.60
CA LEU A 445 32.73 15.06 -38.91
C LEU A 445 32.26 15.03 -37.46
N SER A 446 31.69 13.89 -37.05
CA SER A 446 31.32 13.61 -35.65
C SER A 446 32.08 12.39 -35.17
N ILE A 447 32.86 12.56 -34.10
CA ILE A 447 33.52 11.46 -33.39
C ILE A 447 32.88 11.36 -32.01
N ALA A 448 32.38 10.18 -31.66
CA ALA A 448 31.79 9.89 -30.37
C ALA A 448 32.53 8.72 -29.74
N GLN A 449 33.13 8.95 -28.57
CA GLN A 449 33.71 7.91 -27.71
C GLN A 449 32.76 7.67 -26.54
N SER A 450 32.38 6.42 -26.29
CA SER A 450 31.48 6.05 -25.21
C SER A 450 32.12 5.05 -24.26
N PHE A 451 31.91 5.27 -22.96
CA PHE A 451 32.33 4.42 -21.85
C PHE A 451 31.11 3.68 -21.30
N SER A 452 31.25 2.36 -21.11
CA SER A 452 30.27 1.55 -20.39
C SER A 452 30.21 1.92 -18.89
N ALA A 453 29.11 1.57 -18.23
CA ALA A 453 28.97 1.69 -16.78
C ALA A 453 29.84 0.68 -15.99
N GLU A 454 30.42 -0.30 -16.68
CA GLU A 454 31.32 -1.31 -16.11
C GLU A 454 32.81 -0.89 -16.18
N ASP A 455 33.09 0.30 -16.70
CA ASP A 455 34.44 0.84 -16.82
C ASP A 455 34.92 1.42 -15.48
N ASP A 456 36.22 1.26 -15.17
CA ASP A 456 36.84 1.75 -13.92
C ASP A 456 36.73 3.27 -13.76
N LEU A 457 36.54 3.99 -14.88
CA LEU A 457 36.38 5.45 -14.91
C LEU A 457 34.91 5.90 -14.88
N ALA A 458 33.94 5.00 -14.71
CA ALA A 458 32.53 5.35 -14.62
C ALA A 458 32.21 6.13 -13.32
N LEU A 459 31.34 7.15 -13.43
CA LEU A 459 30.98 7.96 -12.28
C LEU A 459 30.07 7.20 -11.33
N THR A 460 30.50 7.01 -10.09
CA THR A 460 29.65 6.44 -9.03
C THR A 460 28.68 7.51 -8.53
N THR A 461 27.39 7.16 -8.47
CA THR A 461 26.33 8.09 -8.04
C THR A 461 26.14 8.14 -6.52
N GLU A 462 26.92 7.37 -5.76
CA GLU A 462 26.88 7.41 -4.30
C GLU A 462 27.56 8.68 -3.78
N ARG A 463 26.74 9.66 -3.39
CA ARG A 463 27.17 10.75 -2.49
C ARG A 463 27.75 10.10 -1.23
N LYS A 464 29.05 10.23 -1.03
CA LYS A 464 29.67 10.05 0.29
C LYS A 464 29.28 11.19 1.23
#